data_AF-A0A8S3JZH7-F1
#
_entry.id   AF-A0A8S3JZH7-F1
#
_cell.length_a   1.000
_cell.length_b   1.000
_cell.length_c   1.000
_cell.angle_alpha   90.00
_cell.angle_beta   90.00
_cell.angle_gamma   90.00
#
_symmetry.space_group_name_H-M   'P 1'
#
loop_
_entity.id
_entity.type
_entity.pdbx_description
1 polymer ?
#
loop_
_entity_poly.entity_id
_entity_poly.type
_entity_poly.pdbx_seq_one_letter_code
_entity_poly.pdbx_strand_id
1 'polypeptide(L)'
;PIYEDTEETPHVYGYLCDLIEQNNPVTVGQDQSNIPTIIKLFCGAFSKSSIEINSLVGQRMILILKHVQTIPSIFQTCINVLTNEERQALANALNSSVSTPTLS
;
A
#
# COMPACT_ATOMS: atom_id res chain seq x y z
N PRO A 1 -18.85 3.95 4.94
CA PRO A 1 -17.38 3.77 5.02
C PRO A 1 -16.79 3.82 3.60
N ILE A 2 -15.62 4.42 3.36
CA ILE A 2 -15.13 4.70 1.98
C ILE A 2 -14.99 3.42 1.12
N TYR A 3 -14.93 2.25 1.73
CA TYR A 3 -14.81 0.94 1.07
C TYR A 3 -16.00 0.55 0.16
N GLU A 4 -17.11 1.28 0.18
CA GLU A 4 -18.31 1.00 -0.63
C GLU A 4 -18.38 1.83 -1.92
N ASP A 5 -17.51 2.84 -2.07
CA ASP A 5 -17.48 3.71 -3.24
C ASP A 5 -16.33 3.32 -4.18
N THR A 6 -16.62 2.37 -5.07
CA THR A 6 -15.65 1.81 -6.02
C THR A 6 -15.19 2.79 -7.10
N GLU A 7 -15.87 3.93 -7.26
CA GLU A 7 -15.50 4.98 -8.23
C GLU A 7 -14.42 5.90 -7.64
N GLU A 8 -14.59 6.35 -6.39
CA GLU A 8 -13.66 7.27 -5.73
C GLU A 8 -12.45 6.58 -5.09
N THR A 9 -12.59 5.32 -4.70
CA THR A 9 -11.55 4.55 -3.99
C THR A 9 -10.21 4.53 -4.75
N PRO A 10 -10.14 4.20 -6.06
CA PRO A 10 -8.89 4.23 -6.81
C PRO A 10 -8.22 5.62 -6.86
N HIS A 11 -9.01 6.70 -6.95
CA HIS A 11 -8.48 8.06 -6.99
C HIS A 11 -7.83 8.47 -5.67
N VAL A 12 -8.48 8.17 -4.53
CA VAL A 12 -7.94 8.45 -3.19
C VAL A 12 -6.65 7.69 -2.93
N TYR A 13 -6.61 6.39 -3.24
CA TYR A 13 -5.39 5.59 -3.09
C TYR A 13 -4.29 6.01 -4.07
N GLY A 14 -4.65 6.44 -5.29
CA GLY A 14 -3.71 6.99 -6.26
C GLY A 14 -3.03 8.26 -5.74
N TYR A 15 -3.81 9.21 -5.21
CA TYR A 15 -3.28 10.44 -4.61
C TYR A 15 -2.41 10.13 -3.38
N LEU A 16 -2.80 9.17 -2.56
CA LEU A 16 -1.99 8.73 -1.42
C LEU A 16 -0.63 8.14 -1.88
N CYS A 17 -0.62 7.36 -2.97
CA CYS A 17 0.62 6.89 -3.58
C CYS A 17 1.49 8.04 -4.08
N ASP A 18 0.91 9.05 -4.74
CA ASP A 18 1.64 10.25 -5.21
C ASP A 18 2.36 10.95 -4.05
N LEU A 19 1.67 11.12 -2.92
CA LEU A 19 2.22 11.78 -1.74
C LEU A 19 3.38 11.01 -1.10
N ILE A 20 3.31 9.68 -1.10
CA ILE A 20 4.36 8.81 -0.55
C ILE A 20 5.57 8.79 -1.48
N GLU A 21 5.35 8.66 -2.79
CA GLU A 21 6.41 8.64 -3.80
C GLU A 21 7.18 9.97 -3.86
N GLN A 22 6.51 11.09 -3.57
CA GLN A 22 7.14 12.40 -3.44
C GLN A 22 7.90 12.60 -2.11
N ASN A 23 7.94 11.57 -1.24
CA ASN A 23 8.49 11.62 0.10
C ASN A 23 7.96 12.84 0.90
N ASN A 24 6.65 13.12 0.77
CA ASN A 24 6.05 14.29 1.41
C ASN A 24 6.06 14.11 2.94
N PRO A 25 6.77 14.97 3.70
CA PRO A 25 6.94 14.79 5.14
C PRO A 25 5.63 14.90 5.93
N VAL A 26 4.59 15.52 5.37
CA VAL A 26 3.25 15.60 5.98
C VAL A 26 2.56 14.23 5.95
N THR A 27 2.74 13.46 4.86
CA THR A 27 2.10 12.16 4.67
C THR A 27 2.90 11.05 5.33
N VAL A 28 4.21 11.06 5.16
CA VAL A 28 5.13 10.06 5.74
C VAL A 28 5.28 10.27 7.27
N GLY A 29 5.03 11.49 7.75
CA GLY A 29 5.23 11.87 9.15
C GLY A 29 6.71 12.10 9.47
N GLN A 30 6.97 12.78 10.59
CA GLN A 30 8.34 12.88 11.10
C GLN A 30 8.89 11.47 11.36
N ASP A 31 10.11 11.20 10.89
CA ASP A 31 10.78 9.90 11.00
C ASP A 31 9.95 8.70 10.49
N GLN A 32 9.08 8.93 9.49
CA GLN A 32 8.28 7.87 8.87
C GLN A 32 7.23 7.25 9.81
N SER A 33 6.79 8.00 10.84
CA SER A 33 5.83 7.57 11.85
C SER A 33 4.48 7.11 11.29
N ASN A 34 4.09 7.61 10.11
CA ASN A 34 2.78 7.31 9.52
C ASN A 34 2.82 6.10 8.57
N ILE A 35 4.01 5.61 8.21
CA ILE A 35 4.16 4.47 7.31
C ILE A 35 3.43 3.22 7.80
N PRO A 36 3.52 2.79 9.08
CA PRO A 36 2.79 1.61 9.55
C PRO A 36 1.27 1.69 9.34
N THR A 37 0.68 2.87 9.53
CA THR A 37 -0.75 3.11 9.34
C THR A 37 -1.14 3.09 7.87
N ILE A 38 -0.31 3.67 7.00
CA ILE A 38 -0.51 3.66 5.55
C ILE A 38 -0.44 2.23 5.01
N ILE A 39 0.56 1.46 5.44
CA ILE A 39 0.72 0.05 5.03
C ILE A 39 -0.48 -0.78 5.50
N LYS A 40 -0.97 -0.52 6.71
CA LYS A 40 -2.21 -1.13 7.20
C LYS A 40 -3.41 -0.81 6.32
N LEU A 41 -3.56 0.43 5.88
CA LEU A 41 -4.63 0.83 4.97
C LEU A 41 -4.54 0.07 3.64
N PHE A 42 -3.34 -0.08 3.07
CA PHE A 42 -3.12 -0.82 1.83
C PHE A 42 -3.48 -2.30 1.96
N CYS A 43 -2.98 -2.95 3.03
CA CYS A 43 -3.31 -4.34 3.32
C CYS A 43 -4.81 -4.54 3.56
N GLY A 44 -5.46 -3.58 4.21
CA GLY A 44 -6.92 -3.56 4.41
C GLY A 44 -7.70 -3.42 3.09
N ALA A 45 -7.21 -2.62 2.15
CA ALA A 45 -7.83 -2.48 0.83
C ALA A 45 -7.72 -3.78 0.01
N PHE A 46 -6.56 -4.45 0.05
CA PHE A 46 -6.37 -5.74 -0.62
C PHE A 46 -7.17 -6.86 0.04
N SER A 47 -7.18 -6.94 1.39
CA SER A 47 -7.90 -8.01 2.10
C SER A 47 -9.41 -7.92 1.90
N LYS A 48 -9.95 -6.72 1.74
CA LYS A 48 -11.37 -6.48 1.42
C LYS A 48 -11.69 -6.48 -0.07
N SER A 49 -10.68 -6.72 -0.93
CA SER A 49 -10.80 -6.66 -2.39
C SER A 49 -11.36 -5.31 -2.91
N SER A 50 -11.14 -4.22 -2.18
CA SER A 50 -11.55 -2.86 -2.57
C SER A 50 -10.63 -2.26 -3.65
N ILE A 51 -9.41 -2.81 -3.79
CA ILE A 51 -8.46 -2.48 -4.86
C ILE A 51 -7.95 -3.79 -5.46
N GLU A 52 -7.99 -3.90 -6.78
CA GLU A 52 -7.40 -5.04 -7.49
C GLU A 52 -5.88 -4.93 -7.53
N ILE A 53 -5.17 -6.04 -7.23
CA ILE A 53 -3.71 -6.15 -7.27
C ILE A 53 -3.12 -5.73 -8.62
N ASN A 54 -3.82 -6.04 -9.71
CA ASN A 54 -3.35 -5.77 -11.08
C ASN A 54 -3.73 -4.36 -11.58
N SER A 55 -4.53 -3.61 -10.83
CA SER A 55 -4.86 -2.23 -11.19
C SER A 55 -3.62 -1.33 -11.12
N LEU A 56 -3.62 -0.21 -11.86
CA LEU A 56 -2.52 0.77 -11.81
C LEU A 56 -2.21 1.20 -10.38
N VAL A 57 -3.25 1.49 -9.58
CA VAL A 57 -3.11 1.90 -8.18
C VAL A 57 -2.61 0.75 -7.31
N GLY A 58 -3.14 -0.46 -7.50
CA GLY A 58 -2.68 -1.66 -6.79
C GLY A 58 -1.19 -1.95 -7.02
N GLN A 59 -0.73 -1.81 -8.27
CA GLN A 59 0.69 -1.97 -8.59
C GLN A 59 1.57 -0.91 -7.91
N ARG A 60 1.12 0.35 -7.86
CA ARG A 60 1.83 1.42 -7.13
C ARG A 60 1.91 1.13 -5.64
N MET A 61 0.81 0.68 -5.03
CA MET A 61 0.79 0.24 -3.63
C MET A 61 1.80 -0.90 -3.39
N ILE A 62 1.90 -1.87 -4.30
CA ILE A 62 2.88 -2.97 -4.20
C ILE A 62 4.33 -2.46 -4.28
N LEU A 63 4.62 -1.49 -5.13
CA LEU A 63 5.95 -0.89 -5.20
C LEU A 63 6.32 -0.21 -3.87
N ILE A 64 5.38 0.50 -3.25
CA ILE A 64 5.57 1.10 -1.93
C ILE A 64 5.81 0.02 -0.87
N LEU A 65 5.00 -1.05 -0.86
CA LEU A 65 5.19 -2.18 0.08
C LEU A 65 6.58 -2.82 -0.06
N LYS A 66 7.04 -3.03 -1.30
CA LYS A 66 8.38 -3.56 -1.60
C LYS A 66 9.48 -2.61 -1.16
N HIS A 67 9.28 -1.29 -1.31
CA HIS A 67 10.23 -0.30 -0.82
C HIS A 67 10.34 -0.34 0.71
N VAL A 68 9.22 -0.38 1.43
CA VAL A 68 9.22 -0.50 2.90
C VAL A 68 9.91 -1.78 3.36
N GLN A 69 9.80 -2.88 2.62
CA GLN A 69 10.52 -4.13 2.91
C GLN A 69 12.05 -3.97 2.91
N THR A 70 12.59 -2.98 2.19
CA THR A 70 14.03 -2.67 2.21
C THR A 70 14.48 -1.94 3.48
N ILE A 71 13.54 -1.55 4.36
CA ILE A 71 13.80 -0.86 5.63
C ILE A 71 13.30 -1.73 6.81
N PRO A 72 14.14 -2.63 7.35
CA PRO A 72 13.70 -3.67 8.29
C PRO A 72 13.02 -3.16 9.57
N SER A 73 13.49 -2.05 10.14
CA SER A 73 12.94 -1.45 11.36
C SER A 73 11.48 -1.00 11.18
N ILE A 74 11.19 -0.36 10.04
CA ILE A 74 9.86 0.13 9.71
C ILE A 74 8.98 -1.03 9.29
N PHE A 75 9.49 -1.95 8.47
CA PHE A 75 8.77 -3.14 8.05
C PHE A 75 8.28 -3.96 9.27
N GLN A 76 9.14 -4.19 10.26
CA GLN A 76 8.75 -4.90 11.48
C GLN A 76 7.62 -4.17 12.23
N THR A 77 7.70 -2.84 12.32
CA THR A 77 6.65 -2.02 12.95
C THR A 77 5.34 -2.14 12.18
N CYS A 78 5.39 -2.17 10.84
CA CYS A 78 4.22 -2.41 10.00
C CYS A 78 3.60 -3.77 10.32
N ILE A 79 4.38 -4.86 10.30
CA ILE A 79 3.88 -6.22 10.60
C ILE A 79 3.18 -6.30 11.95
N ASN A 80 3.69 -5.59 12.96
CA ASN A 80 3.14 -5.61 14.32
C ASN A 80 1.75 -4.96 14.43
N VAL A 81 1.37 -4.05 13.52
CA VAL A 81 0.07 -3.35 13.56
C VAL A 81 -1.01 -4.02 12.71
N LEU A 82 -0.65 -5.02 11.90
CA LEU A 82 -1.54 -5.71 10.98
C LEU A 82 -2.29 -6.88 11.65
N THR A 83 -3.53 -7.11 11.22
CA THR A 83 -4.28 -8.35 11.54
C THR A 83 -3.74 -9.55 10.79
N ASN A 84 -4.25 -10.76 11.07
CA ASN A 84 -3.86 -11.97 10.33
C ASN A 84 -4.24 -11.87 8.85
N GLU A 85 -5.43 -11.37 8.55
CA GLU A 85 -5.95 -11.19 7.20
C GLU A 85 -5.12 -10.15 6.43
N GLU A 86 -4.78 -9.04 7.09
CA GLU A 86 -3.92 -8.00 6.52
C GLU A 86 -2.49 -8.49 6.28
N ARG A 87 -1.93 -9.32 7.17
CA ARG A 87 -0.62 -9.95 6.97
C ARG A 87 -0.63 -10.93 5.80
N GLN A 88 -1.71 -11.69 5.63
CA GLN A 88 -1.87 -12.56 4.47
C GLN A 88 -1.97 -11.75 3.17
N ALA A 89 -2.75 -10.66 3.18
CA ALA A 89 -2.85 -9.77 2.04
C ALA A 89 -1.50 -9.13 1.67
N LEU A 90 -0.71 -8.71 2.66
CA LEU A 90 0.66 -8.24 2.46
C LEU A 90 1.54 -9.30 1.79
N ALA A 91 1.52 -10.54 2.32
CA ALA A 91 2.31 -11.63 1.74
C ALA A 91 1.90 -11.92 0.29
N ASN A 92 0.60 -11.97 0.00
CA ASN A 92 0.08 -12.15 -1.35
C ASN A 92 0.52 -11.01 -2.29
N ALA A 93 0.43 -9.76 -1.82
CA ALA A 93 0.84 -8.58 -2.58
C ALA A 93 2.35 -8.58 -2.87
N LEU A 94 3.20 -8.94 -1.90
CA LEU A 94 4.65 -9.00 -2.09
C LEU A 94 5.08 -10.13 -3.04
N ASN A 95 4.38 -11.27 -2.99
CA ASN A 95 4.59 -12.40 -3.88
C ASN A 95 4.01 -12.19 -5.29
N SER A 96 3.20 -11.16 -5.49
CA SER A 96 2.67 -10.82 -6.81
C SER A 96 3.77 -10.22 -7.70
N SER A 97 3.78 -10.65 -8.96
CA SER A 97 4.63 -10.06 -10.00
C SER A 97 4.06 -8.69 -10.37
N VAL A 98 4.87 -7.64 -10.27
CA VAL A 98 4.48 -6.33 -10.79
C VAL A 98 4.54 -6.44 -12.31
N SER A 99 3.39 -6.45 -12.97
CA SER A 99 3.32 -6.40 -14.43
C SER A 99 3.65 -4.98 -14.87
N THR A 100 4.94 -4.69 -15.04
CA THR A 100 5.40 -3.45 -15.68
C THR A 100 4.61 -3.24 -16.98
N PRO A 101 3.95 -2.09 -17.18
CA PRO A 101 3.35 -1.79 -18.47
C PRO A 101 4.50 -1.74 -19.47
N THR A 102 4.59 -2.75 -20.33
CA THR A 102 5.43 -2.71 -21.53
C THR A 102 5.03 -1.48 -22.32
N LEU A 103 5.89 -0.46 -22.33
CA LEU A 103 5.83 0.57 -23.35
C LEU A 103 5.98 -0.15 -24.70
N SER A 104 4.97 -0.01 -25.54
CA SER A 104 4.85 -0.53 -26.90
C SER A 104 6.09 -0.34 -27.75
#